data_AF-A0A0A1H720-F1
#
_entry.id   AF-A0A0A1H720-F1
#
_cell.length_a   1.000
_cell.length_b   1.000
_cell.length_c   1.000
_cell.angle_alpha   90.00
_cell.angle_beta   90.00
_cell.angle_gamma   90.00
#
_symmetry.space_group_name_H-M   'P 1'
#
loop_
_entity.id
_entity.type
_entity.pdbx_description
1 polymer ?
#
loop_
_entity_poly.entity_id
_entity_poly.type
_entity_poly.pdbx_seq_one_letter_code
_entity_poly.pdbx_strand_id
1 'polypeptide(L)' 'MSTTFTFAEIDWAMRRCLAANPTTPPAYVMCHDSNVLSDIYATMLWRPAQSIDVAELGAEKTAIVQRWLAVPIPE' A
#
# COMPACT_ATOMS: atom_id res chain seq x y z
N MET A 1 1.13 -9.70 -15.63
CA MET A 1 1.19 -8.84 -14.43
C MET A 1 0.28 -7.66 -14.70
N SER A 2 -0.71 -7.40 -13.84
CA SER A 2 -1.54 -6.20 -13.97
C SER A 2 -0.65 -4.96 -13.97
N THR A 3 -0.89 -4.04 -14.90
CA THR A 3 -0.16 -2.76 -15.02
C THR A 3 -0.63 -1.72 -14.01
N THR A 4 -1.62 -2.07 -13.19
CA THR A 4 -2.23 -1.20 -12.18
C THR A 4 -2.45 -1.97 -10.88
N PHE A 5 -2.45 -1.27 -9.76
CA PHE A 5 -3.00 -1.76 -8.49
C PHE A 5 -4.36 -1.14 -8.23
N THR A 6 -5.33 -1.93 -7.82
CA THR A 6 -6.67 -1.51 -7.40
C THR A 6 -6.64 -0.92 -6.00
N PHE A 7 -7.67 -0.12 -5.68
CA PHE A 7 -7.84 0.41 -4.32
C PHE A 7 -7.90 -0.70 -3.26
N ALA A 8 -8.59 -1.82 -3.57
CA ALA A 8 -8.70 -2.96 -2.67
C ALA A 8 -7.35 -3.65 -2.41
N GLU A 9 -6.51 -3.77 -3.43
CA GLU A 9 -5.14 -4.28 -3.30
C GLU A 9 -4.30 -3.38 -2.38
N ILE A 10 -4.37 -2.06 -2.56
CA ILE A 10 -3.63 -1.11 -1.71
C ILE A 10 -4.14 -1.13 -0.26
N ASP A 11 -5.46 -1.15 -0.04
CA ASP A 11 -6.06 -1.26 1.30
C ASP A 11 -5.62 -2.54 2.01
N TRP A 12 -5.62 -3.67 1.30
CA TRP A 12 -5.15 -4.96 1.82
C TRP A 12 -3.67 -4.94 2.20
N ALA A 13 -2.81 -4.44 1.30
CA ALA A 13 -1.38 -4.32 1.55
C ALA A 13 -1.10 -3.44 2.78
N MET A 14 -1.81 -2.31 2.92
CA MET A 14 -1.71 -1.43 4.07
C MET A 14 -2.11 -2.13 5.38
N ARG A 15 -3.27 -2.80 5.43
CA ARG A 15 -3.73 -3.53 6.62
C ARG A 15 -2.75 -4.61 7.05
N ARG A 16 -2.18 -5.36 6.10
CA ARG A 16 -1.15 -6.37 6.39
C ARG A 16 0.12 -5.76 6.94
N CYS A 17 0.59 -4.67 6.32
CA CYS A 17 1.78 -3.96 6.77
C CYS A 17 1.60 -3.47 8.22
N LEU A 18 0.44 -2.89 8.54
CA LEU A 18 0.11 -2.45 9.89
C LEU A 18 0.00 -3.62 10.89
N ALA A 19 -0.65 -4.71 10.51
CA ALA A 19 -0.79 -5.89 11.37
C ALA A 19 0.56 -6.57 11.68
N ALA A 20 1.52 -6.51 10.74
CA ALA A 20 2.88 -6.99 10.94
C ALA A 20 3.75 -6.05 11.79
N ASN A 21 3.31 -4.80 11.99
CA ASN A 21 4.02 -3.78 12.78
C ASN A 21 3.13 -3.22 13.92
N PRO A 22 2.64 -4.06 14.86
CA PRO A 22 1.56 -3.72 15.78
C PRO A 22 1.95 -2.77 16.94
N THR A 23 3.17 -2.22 16.98
CA THR A 23 3.66 -1.41 18.12
C THR A 23 4.59 -0.26 17.71
N THR A 24 4.03 0.87 17.28
CA THR A 24 4.78 2.14 17.38
C THR A 24 3.98 3.23 18.11
N PRO A 25 4.19 3.40 19.43
CA PRO A 25 4.00 4.70 20.08
C PRO A 25 5.32 5.22 20.68
N PRO A 26 5.61 6.55 20.71
CA PRO A 26 4.62 7.64 20.78
C PRO A 26 4.78 8.83 19.78
N ALA A 27 5.60 8.77 18.72
CA ALA A 27 5.63 9.86 17.72
C ALA A 27 5.96 9.38 16.28
N TYR A 28 4.93 9.01 15.52
CA TYR A 28 4.86 9.03 14.04
C TYR A 28 5.88 8.26 13.18
N VAL A 29 6.70 7.35 13.71
CA VAL A 29 7.54 6.52 12.84
C VAL A 29 6.77 5.27 12.41
N MET A 30 5.89 5.40 11.41
CA MET A 30 5.49 4.19 10.68
C MET A 30 6.74 3.58 10.05
N CYS A 31 6.81 2.26 9.91
CA CYS A 31 7.88 1.66 9.12
C CYS A 31 7.82 2.21 7.68
N HIS A 32 8.96 2.25 6.98
CA HIS A 32 9.05 2.83 5.64
C HIS A 32 7.93 2.34 4.70
N ASP A 33 7.72 1.03 4.66
CA ASP A 33 6.66 0.41 3.85
C ASP A 33 5.26 0.92 4.23
N SER A 34 4.97 1.11 5.52
CA SER A 34 3.69 1.65 5.97
C SER A 34 3.47 3.10 5.54
N ASN A 35 4.50 3.96 5.65
CA ASN A 35 4.41 5.35 5.17
C ASN A 35 4.14 5.39 3.67
N VAL A 36 4.88 4.59 2.89
CA VAL A 36 4.70 4.52 1.43
C VAL A 36 3.29 4.03 1.06
N LEU A 37 2.78 2.99 1.74
CA LEU A 37 1.42 2.47 1.49
C LEU A 37 0.35 3.50 1.88
N SER A 38 0.53 4.22 2.99
CA SER A 38 -0.39 5.29 3.40
C SER A 38 -0.42 6.46 2.42
N ASP A 39 0.72 6.87 1.86
CA ASP A 39 0.78 7.93 0.84
C ASP A 39 0.06 7.52 -0.45
N ILE A 40 0.22 6.27 -0.90
CA ILE A 40 -0.47 5.74 -2.07
C ILE A 40 -1.98 5.69 -1.81
N TYR A 41 -2.39 5.16 -0.66
CA TYR A 41 -3.79 5.10 -0.25
C TYR A 41 -4.42 6.50 -0.19
N ALA A 42 -3.76 7.47 0.44
CA ALA A 42 -4.22 8.85 0.52
C ALA A 42 -4.34 9.48 -0.87
N THR A 43 -3.38 9.22 -1.77
CA THR A 43 -3.43 9.70 -3.16
C THR A 43 -4.68 9.19 -3.90
N MET A 44 -5.00 7.90 -3.76
CA MET A 44 -6.19 7.30 -4.39
C MET A 44 -7.52 7.76 -3.75
N LEU A 45 -7.49 8.17 -2.47
CA LEU A 45 -8.64 8.75 -1.80
C LEU A 45 -8.91 10.19 -2.27
N TRP A 46 -7.85 11.00 -2.40
CA TRP A 46 -7.93 12.40 -2.84
C TRP A 46 -8.23 12.55 -4.34
N ARG A 47 -7.67 11.66 -5.16
CA ARG A 47 -8.03 11.50 -6.57
C ARG A 47 -8.85 10.22 -6.65
N PRO A 48 -10.20 10.27 -6.56
CA PRO A 48 -11.04 9.08 -6.41
C PRO A 48 -10.87 8.14 -7.62
N ALA A 49 -9.83 7.32 -7.54
CA ALA A 49 -9.32 6.49 -8.59
C ALA A 49 -9.45 5.05 -8.12
N GLN A 50 -10.10 4.22 -8.94
CA GLN A 50 -10.29 2.81 -8.61
C GLN A 50 -8.98 2.02 -8.70
N SER A 51 -7.99 2.56 -9.42
CA SER A 51 -6.66 1.97 -9.58
C SER A 51 -5.59 3.04 -9.79
N ILE A 52 -4.33 2.66 -9.56
CA ILE A 52 -3.13 3.45 -9.82
C ILE A 52 -2.16 2.68 -10.70
N ASP A 53 -1.54 3.35 -11.68
CA ASP A 53 -0.61 2.73 -12.61
C ASP A 53 0.76 2.47 -11.96
N VAL A 54 1.36 1.31 -12.28
CA VAL A 54 2.70 0.92 -11.83
C VAL A 54 3.76 1.92 -12.28
N ALA A 55 3.63 2.49 -13.48
CA ALA A 55 4.52 3.52 -14.01
C ALA A 55 4.42 4.84 -13.23
N GLU A 56 3.25 5.19 -12.70
CA GLU A 56 3.05 6.38 -11.85
C GLU A 56 3.70 6.20 -10.47
N LEU A 57 3.67 4.99 -9.94
CA LEU A 57 4.27 4.66 -8.63
C LEU A 57 5.80 4.66 -8.65
N GLY A 58 6.39 4.16 -9.73
CA GLY A 58 7.83 3.93 -9.83
C GLY A 58 8.29 2.68 -9.06
N ALA A 59 9.49 2.21 -9.39
CA ALA A 59 9.98 0.88 -9.03
C ALA A 59 9.97 0.56 -7.52
N GLU A 60 10.34 1.52 -6.67
CA GLU A 60 10.38 1.33 -5.21
C GLU A 60 8.98 1.07 -4.64
N LYS A 61 8.03 1.95 -4.93
CA LYS A 61 6.65 1.84 -4.45
C LYS A 61 5.98 0.57 -4.98
N THR A 62 6.22 0.24 -6.26
CA THR A 62 5.75 -1.02 -6.85
C THR A 62 6.25 -2.24 -6.08
N ALA A 63 7.54 -2.29 -5.76
CA ALA A 63 8.12 -3.42 -5.02
C ALA A 63 7.53 -3.54 -3.60
N ILE A 64 7.27 -2.42 -2.93
CA ILE A 64 6.62 -2.41 -1.61
C ILE A 64 5.19 -2.95 -1.70
N VAL A 65 4.37 -2.45 -2.65
CA VAL A 65 3.00 -2.94 -2.84
C VAL A 65 3.01 -4.46 -3.13
N GLN A 66 3.85 -4.92 -4.05
CA GLN A 66 3.97 -6.34 -4.40
C GLN A 66 4.38 -7.23 -3.21
N ARG A 67 5.29 -6.75 -2.37
CA ARG A 67 5.74 -7.46 -1.16
C ARG A 67 4.56 -7.77 -0.23
N TRP A 68 3.66 -6.82 -0.05
CA TRP A 68 2.52 -6.95 0.87
C TRP A 68 1.28 -7.58 0.24
N LEU A 69 1.19 -7.59 -1.10
CA LEU A 69 0.16 -8.30 -1.87
C LEU A 69 0.41 -9.79 -2.08
N ALA A 70 1.61 -10.29 -1.77
CA ALA A 70 1.96 -11.70 -1.96
C ALA A 70 1.06 -12.69 -1.15
N VAL A 71 0.23 -12.19 -0.23
CA VAL A 71 -0.77 -12.98 0.49
C VAL A 71 -2.16 -12.72 -0.08
N PRO A 72 -2.96 -13.76 -0.40
CA PRO A 72 -4.30 -13.61 -0.96
C PRO A 72 -5.20 -12.70 -0.10
N ILE A 73 -6.04 -11.91 -0.78
CA ILE A 73 -7.13 -11.17 -0.15
C ILE A 73 -8.19 -12.20 0.30
N PRO A 74 -8.64 -12.19 1.57
CA PRO A 74 -9.70 -13.07 2.03
C PRO A 74 -10.98 -12.84 1.20
N GLU A 75 -11.68 -13.92 0.85
CA GLU A 75 -12.96 -13.89 0.13
C GLU A 75 -14.06 -13.15 0.91
#